data_AF-A0A8D8SS08-F1
#
_entry.id   AF-A0A8D8SS08-F1
#
_cell.length_a   1.000
_cell.length_b   1.000
_cell.length_c   1.000
_cell.angle_alpha   90.00
_cell.angle_beta   90.00
_cell.angle_gamma   90.00
#
_symmetry.space_group_name_H-M   'P 1'
#
loop_
_entity.id
_entity.type
_entity.pdbx_description
1 polymer ?
#
loop_
_entity_poly.entity_id
_entity_poly.type
_entity_poly.pdbx_seq_one_letter_code
_entity_poly.pdbx_strand_id
1 'polypeptide(L)'
;MQNSTPLPNFFLSVFVSLLLFLMPATCYTFYYNLVIYLRFTIIYVLGPTSCKACGYSSYDIEELLRHCKECVGVSRINDTFNFICCMCPYHTKRSDHMRKHLSAHLGYKPFQCKFCDYRSGQKDHILRHMNRVHHGQVVACL
;
A
#
# COMPACT_ATOMS: atom_id res chain seq x y z
N MET A 1 -16.93 20.49 -19.36
CA MET A 1 -15.81 21.47 -19.31
C MET A 1 -15.08 21.19 -18.01
N GLN A 2 -13.82 20.78 -17.91
CA GLN A 2 -12.67 20.76 -18.80
C GLN A 2 -11.85 19.47 -18.59
N ASN A 3 -11.09 19.12 -19.63
CA ASN A 3 -10.11 18.04 -19.72
C ASN A 3 -8.99 18.16 -18.67
N SER A 4 -8.45 17.00 -18.29
CA SER A 4 -6.99 16.82 -18.22
C SER A 4 -6.65 15.33 -18.31
N THR A 5 -6.09 14.95 -19.46
CA THR A 5 -5.28 13.74 -19.62
C THR A 5 -4.02 13.87 -18.76
N PRO A 6 -3.40 12.73 -18.41
CA PRO A 6 -1.97 12.64 -18.70
C PRO A 6 -1.61 11.35 -19.45
N LEU A 7 -0.75 11.56 -20.44
CA LEU A 7 -0.03 10.61 -21.28
C LEU A 7 0.99 9.75 -20.46
N PRO A 8 1.61 8.71 -21.07
CA PRO A 8 1.60 7.36 -20.54
C PRO A 8 2.89 6.98 -19.79
N ASN A 9 2.74 6.22 -18.70
CA ASN A 9 3.80 5.56 -17.95
C ASN A 9 4.48 4.38 -18.70
N PHE A 10 4.31 4.30 -20.03
CA PHE A 10 4.78 3.17 -20.82
C PHE A 10 6.24 3.32 -21.30
N PHE A 11 6.75 4.56 -21.42
CA PHE A 11 8.12 4.78 -21.87
C PHE A 11 9.20 4.57 -20.79
N LEU A 12 8.87 4.78 -19.50
CA LEU A 12 9.83 4.57 -18.40
C LEU A 12 10.10 3.08 -18.14
N SER A 13 9.12 2.20 -18.32
CA SER A 13 9.25 0.77 -18.01
C SER A 13 10.18 0.01 -18.97
N VAL A 14 10.25 0.42 -20.24
CA VAL A 14 11.11 -0.24 -21.24
C VAL A 14 12.53 0.32 -21.21
N PHE A 15 12.68 1.62 -20.93
CA PHE A 15 13.99 2.25 -20.72
C PHE A 15 14.72 1.72 -19.47
N VAL A 16 14.00 1.49 -18.37
CA VAL A 16 14.58 0.99 -17.11
C VAL A 16 15.13 -0.44 -17.26
N SER A 17 14.50 -1.29 -18.09
CA SER A 17 14.95 -2.67 -18.31
C SER A 17 16.15 -2.78 -19.26
N LEU A 18 16.29 -1.88 -20.24
CA LEU A 18 17.43 -1.86 -21.16
C LEU A 18 18.70 -1.26 -20.52
N LEU A 19 18.54 -0.32 -19.58
CA LEU A 19 19.64 0.32 -18.85
C LEU A 19 20.27 -0.60 -17.77
N LEU A 20 19.56 -1.61 -17.29
CA LEU A 20 20.08 -2.57 -16.30
C LEU A 20 21.23 -3.45 -16.81
N PHE A 21 21.38 -3.60 -18.13
CA PHE A 21 22.46 -4.40 -18.73
C PHE A 21 23.72 -3.58 -19.07
N LEU A 22 23.71 -2.25 -18.91
CA LEU A 22 24.84 -1.37 -19.23
C LEU A 22 25.31 -0.47 -18.07
N MET A 23 24.67 -0.53 -16.90
CA MET A 23 24.99 0.36 -15.77
C MET A 23 25.96 -0.29 -14.79
N PRO A 24 27.07 0.37 -14.41
CA PRO A 24 28.00 -0.15 -13.40
C PRO A 24 27.31 -0.30 -12.03
N ALA A 25 27.76 -1.27 -11.22
CA ALA A 25 27.15 -1.66 -9.94
C ALA A 25 26.95 -0.52 -8.92
N THR A 26 27.73 0.56 -9.04
CA THR A 26 27.59 1.78 -8.25
C THR A 26 26.28 2.53 -8.55
N CYS A 27 25.79 2.47 -9.78
CA CYS A 27 24.55 3.12 -10.22
C CYS A 27 23.30 2.31 -9.80
N TYR A 28 23.38 0.97 -9.80
CA TYR A 28 22.33 0.09 -9.24
C TYR A 28 22.14 0.33 -7.75
N THR A 29 23.24 0.46 -7.01
CA THR A 29 23.22 0.76 -5.57
C THR A 29 22.66 2.15 -5.32
N PHE A 30 23.03 3.16 -6.11
CA PHE A 30 22.48 4.51 -6.03
C PHE A 30 20.97 4.55 -6.33
N TYR A 31 20.51 3.85 -7.37
CA TYR A 31 19.09 3.73 -7.71
C TYR A 31 18.29 3.01 -6.61
N TYR A 32 18.80 1.89 -6.08
CA TYR A 32 18.16 1.19 -4.95
C TYR A 32 18.06 2.07 -3.71
N ASN A 33 19.14 2.78 -3.36
CA ASN A 33 19.14 3.73 -2.25
C ASN A 33 18.20 4.92 -2.50
N LEU A 34 18.09 5.40 -3.75
CA LEU A 34 17.16 6.47 -4.13
C LEU A 34 15.70 6.00 -4.04
N VAL A 35 15.37 4.80 -4.51
CA VAL A 35 14.01 4.23 -4.40
C VAL A 35 13.64 3.99 -2.93
N ILE A 36 14.58 3.48 -2.13
CA ILE A 36 14.42 3.32 -0.68
C ILE A 36 14.21 4.70 -0.03
N TYR A 37 15.05 5.68 -0.34
CA TYR A 37 14.94 7.04 0.16
C TYR A 37 13.62 7.70 -0.25
N LEU A 38 13.20 7.60 -1.51
CA LEU A 38 11.91 8.12 -1.98
C LEU A 38 10.73 7.40 -1.32
N ARG A 39 10.83 6.08 -1.09
CA ARG A 39 9.82 5.33 -0.32
C ARG A 39 9.76 5.80 1.12
N PHE A 40 10.91 6.01 1.78
CA PHE A 40 10.99 6.61 3.11
C PHE A 40 10.37 8.02 3.10
N THR A 41 10.76 8.91 2.19
CA THR A 41 10.27 10.29 2.08
C THR A 41 8.75 10.34 1.80
N ILE A 42 8.20 9.46 0.95
CA ILE A 42 6.76 9.35 0.71
C ILE A 42 6.02 8.87 1.97
N ILE A 43 6.59 7.91 2.72
CA ILE A 43 6.07 7.45 4.01
C ILE A 43 6.09 8.59 5.06
N TYR A 44 7.13 9.42 5.10
CA TYR A 44 7.24 10.58 5.99
C TYR A 44 6.23 11.70 5.65
N VAL A 45 5.87 11.88 4.38
CA VAL A 45 4.95 12.95 3.91
C VAL A 45 3.47 12.55 4.03
N LEU A 46 3.12 11.26 3.89
CA LEU A 46 1.75 10.77 4.11
C LEU A 46 1.35 10.66 5.59
N GLY A 47 2.29 10.91 6.49
CA GLY A 47 2.09 11.02 7.92
C GLY A 47 2.14 9.66 8.64
N PRO A 48 2.89 9.53 9.74
CA PRO A 48 2.76 8.38 10.62
C PRO A 48 1.31 8.25 11.05
N THR A 49 0.75 7.06 10.86
CA THR A 49 -0.55 6.75 11.42
C THR A 49 -0.41 6.61 12.93
N SER A 50 -0.59 7.72 13.64
CA SER A 50 -0.51 7.77 15.10
C SER A 50 -1.85 7.34 15.70
N CYS A 51 -1.78 6.47 16.70
CA CYS A 51 -2.88 6.14 17.59
C CYS A 51 -3.39 7.40 18.29
N LYS A 52 -4.67 7.72 18.09
CA LYS A 52 -5.32 8.88 18.72
C LYS A 52 -5.48 8.74 20.23
N ALA A 53 -5.40 7.53 20.76
CA ALA A 53 -5.62 7.24 22.17
C ALA A 53 -4.35 7.29 23.02
N CYS A 54 -3.21 6.80 22.50
CA CYS A 54 -1.96 6.69 23.27
C CYS A 54 -0.73 7.29 22.57
N GLY A 55 -0.89 7.86 21.38
CA GLY A 55 0.21 8.47 20.62
C GLY A 55 1.17 7.50 19.93
N TYR A 56 0.98 6.18 20.04
CA TYR A 56 1.83 5.20 19.37
C TYR A 56 1.79 5.37 17.85
N SER A 57 2.94 5.39 17.19
CA SER A 57 3.06 5.51 15.73
C SER A 57 3.95 4.40 15.18
N SER A 58 3.52 3.80 14.07
CA SER A 58 4.34 2.87 13.29
C SER A 58 3.98 2.99 11.81
N TYR A 59 4.93 2.61 10.96
CA TYR A 59 4.77 2.49 9.51
C TYR A 59 4.71 1.02 9.07
N ASP A 60 4.85 0.09 10.01
CA ASP A 60 4.74 -1.35 9.79
C ASP A 60 3.30 -1.80 10.07
N ILE A 61 2.69 -2.48 9.10
CA ILE A 61 1.33 -3.00 9.19
C ILE A 61 1.19 -4.03 10.32
N GLU A 62 2.20 -4.88 10.55
CA GLU A 62 2.16 -5.89 11.62
C GLU A 62 2.20 -5.25 13.00
N GLU A 63 3.05 -4.25 13.18
CA GLU A 63 3.15 -3.50 14.43
C GLU A 63 1.85 -2.74 14.73
N LEU A 64 1.25 -2.10 13.73
CA LEU A 64 -0.06 -1.45 13.89
C LEU A 64 -1.17 -2.46 14.15
N LEU A 65 -1.14 -3.63 13.51
CA LEU A 65 -2.15 -4.69 13.71
C LEU A 65 -2.09 -5.23 15.14
N ARG A 66 -0.88 -5.48 15.66
CA ARG A 66 -0.65 -5.86 17.05
C ARG A 66 -1.11 -4.76 18.01
N HIS A 67 -0.74 -3.51 17.72
CA HIS A 67 -1.19 -2.36 18.52
C HIS A 67 -2.73 -2.25 18.55
N CYS A 68 -3.40 -2.36 17.41
CA CYS A 68 -4.88 -2.32 17.34
C CYS A 68 -5.54 -3.48 18.09
N LYS A 69 -4.81 -4.57 18.34
CA LYS A 69 -5.28 -5.71 19.13
C LYS A 69 -5.03 -5.54 20.62
N GLU A 70 -4.04 -4.76 21.04
CA GLU A 70 -3.54 -4.70 22.43
C GLU A 70 -3.61 -3.30 23.05
N CYS A 71 -4.02 -2.28 22.29
CA CYS A 71 -4.02 -0.90 22.76
C CYS A 71 -4.90 -0.75 24.00
N VAL A 72 -4.29 -0.24 25.07
CA VAL A 72 -4.94 0.04 26.36
C VAL A 72 -5.75 1.35 26.30
N GLY A 73 -5.39 2.26 25.39
CA GLY A 73 -6.07 3.56 25.25
C GLY A 73 -7.44 3.48 24.56
N VAL A 74 -7.81 2.35 23.95
CA VAL A 74 -9.06 2.20 23.20
C VAL A 74 -10.07 1.39 24.01
N SER A 75 -11.26 1.95 24.23
CA SER A 75 -12.35 1.28 24.94
C SER A 75 -12.91 0.11 24.11
N ARG A 76 -12.87 -1.10 24.67
CA ARG A 76 -13.45 -2.30 24.06
C ARG A 76 -14.87 -2.45 24.57
N ILE A 77 -15.82 -2.17 23.70
CA ILE A 77 -17.24 -2.27 24.03
C ILE A 77 -17.63 -3.75 24.29
N ASN A 78 -16.88 -4.71 23.70
CA ASN A 78 -17.08 -6.16 23.86
C ASN A 78 -15.86 -7.00 23.40
N ASP A 79 -15.73 -8.24 23.91
CA ASP A 79 -14.69 -9.22 23.49
C ASP A 79 -14.97 -9.84 22.10
N THR A 80 -16.10 -9.49 21.48
CA THR A 80 -16.44 -9.95 20.13
C THR A 80 -15.59 -9.26 19.05
N PHE A 81 -15.08 -8.06 19.28
CA PHE A 81 -14.27 -7.31 18.31
C PHE A 81 -12.89 -6.97 18.88
N ASN A 82 -11.97 -7.93 18.78
CA ASN A 82 -10.64 -7.83 19.36
C ASN A 82 -9.66 -6.92 18.60
N PHE A 83 -9.99 -6.53 17.36
CA PHE A 83 -9.20 -5.58 16.59
C PHE A 83 -9.97 -4.26 16.47
N ILE A 84 -9.47 -3.22 17.12
CA ILE A 84 -10.05 -1.88 17.06
C ILE A 84 -9.03 -0.92 16.46
N CYS A 85 -9.42 -0.22 15.40
CA CYS A 85 -8.53 0.75 14.78
C CYS A 85 -8.33 1.93 15.74
N CYS A 86 -7.07 2.27 15.98
CA CYS A 86 -6.72 3.37 16.86
C CYS A 86 -6.77 4.76 16.19
N MET A 87 -7.17 4.83 14.92
CA MET A 87 -7.19 6.05 14.11
C MET A 87 -8.62 6.46 13.71
N CYS A 88 -9.55 5.50 13.66
CA CYS A 88 -10.94 5.71 13.28
C CYS A 88 -11.86 4.70 14.00
N PRO A 89 -13.20 4.86 13.94
CA PRO A 89 -14.15 3.98 14.64
C PRO A 89 -14.25 2.53 14.13
N TYR A 90 -13.44 2.14 13.14
CA TYR A 90 -13.48 0.81 12.54
C TYR A 90 -13.03 -0.27 13.53
N HIS A 91 -13.78 -1.37 13.58
CA HIS A 91 -13.44 -2.54 14.39
C HIS A 91 -13.83 -3.82 13.68
N THR A 92 -13.15 -4.92 14.02
CA THR A 92 -13.42 -6.24 13.45
C THR A 92 -12.94 -7.35 14.37
N LYS A 93 -13.48 -8.56 14.18
CA LYS A 93 -13.04 -9.76 14.88
C LYS A 93 -11.87 -10.47 14.15
N ARG A 94 -11.55 -10.03 12.94
CA ARG A 94 -10.64 -10.71 12.01
C ARG A 94 -9.38 -9.90 11.74
N SER A 95 -8.23 -10.52 11.95
CA SER A 95 -6.92 -9.88 11.71
C SER A 95 -6.72 -9.52 10.24
N ASP A 96 -7.16 -10.35 9.29
CA ASP A 96 -7.03 -10.10 7.86
C ASP A 96 -7.85 -8.90 7.39
N HIS A 97 -9.01 -8.67 8.02
CA HIS A 97 -9.83 -7.48 7.75
C HIS A 97 -9.18 -6.22 8.33
N MET A 98 -8.64 -6.28 9.55
CA MET A 98 -7.93 -5.15 10.13
C MET A 98 -6.67 -4.81 9.33
N ARG A 99 -5.91 -5.81 8.87
CA ARG A 99 -4.76 -5.63 7.98
C ARG A 99 -5.11 -4.89 6.69
N LYS A 100 -6.18 -5.32 6.00
CA LYS A 100 -6.68 -4.64 4.80
C LYS A 100 -7.16 -3.22 5.08
N HIS A 101 -7.71 -2.99 6.26
CA HIS A 101 -8.11 -1.67 6.69
C HIS A 101 -6.89 -0.75 6.92
N LEU A 102 -5.87 -1.23 7.64
CA LEU A 102 -4.64 -0.49 7.92
C LEU A 102 -3.83 -0.16 6.65
N SER A 103 -3.87 -1.00 5.62
CA SER A 103 -3.22 -0.68 4.35
C SER A 103 -3.81 0.57 3.67
N ALA A 104 -5.09 0.89 3.91
CA ALA A 104 -5.70 2.12 3.41
C ALA A 104 -5.15 3.35 4.14
N HIS A 105 -4.94 3.27 5.46
CA HIS A 105 -4.34 4.33 6.25
C HIS A 105 -2.90 4.64 5.82
N LEU A 106 -2.12 3.60 5.51
CA LEU A 106 -0.73 3.74 5.05
C LEU A 106 -0.62 4.03 3.54
N GLY A 107 -1.73 4.13 2.81
CA GLY A 107 -1.71 4.24 1.35
C GLY A 107 -1.04 3.07 0.63
N TYR A 108 -0.88 1.93 1.31
CA TYR A 108 -0.16 0.78 0.81
C TYR A 108 -0.98 0.03 -0.25
N LYS A 109 -0.54 0.14 -1.51
CA LYS A 109 -1.19 -0.47 -2.68
C LYS A 109 -0.24 -1.43 -3.39
N PRO A 110 -0.05 -2.66 -2.87
CA PRO A 110 0.93 -3.61 -3.41
C PRO A 110 0.52 -4.21 -4.75
N PHE A 111 -0.77 -4.20 -5.09
CA PHE A 111 -1.24 -4.84 -6.31
C PHE A 111 -1.35 -3.82 -7.44
N GLN A 112 -0.52 -3.97 -8.47
CA GLN A 112 -0.49 -3.11 -9.66
C GLN A 112 -1.03 -3.86 -10.86
N CYS A 113 -1.82 -3.18 -11.69
CA CYS A 113 -2.24 -3.69 -12.98
C CYS A 113 -1.04 -3.75 -13.94
N LYS A 114 -0.92 -4.84 -14.72
CA LYS A 114 0.16 -4.97 -15.71
C LYS A 114 -0.11 -4.19 -17.00
N PHE A 115 -1.37 -3.83 -17.26
CA PHE A 115 -1.80 -3.21 -18.53
C PHE A 115 -2.06 -1.71 -18.42
N CYS A 116 -2.18 -1.16 -17.20
CA CYS A 116 -2.36 0.26 -16.96
C CYS A 116 -1.84 0.66 -15.56
N ASP A 117 -1.90 1.95 -15.23
CA ASP A 117 -1.36 2.49 -13.98
C ASP A 117 -2.24 2.26 -12.74
N TYR A 118 -3.34 1.51 -12.90
CA TYR A 118 -4.23 1.22 -11.80
C TYR A 118 -3.54 0.38 -10.72
N ARG A 119 -3.64 0.84 -9.46
CA ARG A 119 -3.09 0.19 -8.27
C ARG A 119 -4.15 0.02 -7.19
N SER A 120 -4.04 -1.06 -6.43
CA SER A 120 -4.98 -1.40 -5.35
C SER A 120 -4.29 -1.93 -4.11
N GLY A 121 -4.91 -1.67 -2.95
CA GLY A 121 -4.59 -2.27 -1.67
C GLY A 121 -5.07 -3.73 -1.52
N GLN A 122 -5.96 -4.19 -2.41
CA GLN A 122 -6.60 -5.50 -2.31
C GLN A 122 -6.59 -6.27 -3.65
N LYS A 123 -6.42 -7.60 -3.58
CA LYS A 123 -6.28 -8.50 -4.73
C LYS A 123 -7.58 -8.62 -5.54
N ASP A 124 -8.70 -8.78 -4.88
CA ASP A 124 -10.04 -8.86 -5.46
C ASP A 124 -10.40 -7.61 -6.26
N HIS A 125 -9.96 -6.43 -5.79
CA HIS A 125 -10.12 -5.18 -6.54
C HIS A 125 -9.33 -5.17 -7.85
N ILE A 126 -8.10 -5.73 -7.87
CA ILE A 126 -7.34 -5.88 -9.12
C ILE A 126 -7.98 -6.90 -10.04
N LEU A 127 -8.42 -8.05 -9.52
CA LEU A 127 -9.10 -9.05 -10.34
C LEU A 127 -10.38 -8.46 -10.98
N ARG A 128 -11.16 -7.72 -10.21
CA ARG A 128 -12.34 -7.01 -10.70
C ARG A 128 -11.96 -5.95 -11.74
N HIS A 129 -10.88 -5.21 -11.53
CA HIS A 129 -10.36 -4.25 -12.49
C HIS A 129 -9.95 -4.94 -13.80
N MET A 130 -9.20 -6.05 -13.74
CA MET A 130 -8.82 -6.84 -14.92
C MET A 130 -10.04 -7.34 -15.68
N ASN A 131 -11.06 -7.83 -14.99
CA ASN A 131 -12.29 -8.31 -15.63
C ASN A 131 -13.08 -7.18 -16.30
N ARG A 132 -13.12 -5.99 -15.70
CA ARG A 132 -13.92 -4.86 -16.19
C ARG A 132 -13.23 -4.02 -17.26
N VAL A 133 -11.92 -3.82 -17.14
CA VAL A 133 -11.15 -2.89 -17.98
C VAL A 133 -10.32 -3.64 -19.01
N HIS A 134 -9.89 -4.86 -18.70
CA HIS A 134 -9.02 -5.67 -19.56
C HIS A 134 -9.67 -7.00 -19.97
N HIS A 135 -11.01 -7.11 -19.86
CA HIS A 135 -11.81 -8.27 -20.29
C HIS A 135 -11.29 -9.63 -19.78
N GLY A 136 -10.76 -9.66 -18.56
CA GLY A 136 -10.32 -10.91 -17.93
C GLY A 136 -9.01 -11.46 -18.48
N GLN A 137 -8.17 -10.61 -19.08
CA GLN A 137 -6.79 -10.97 -19.41
C GLN A 137 -6.07 -11.46 -18.13
N VAL A 138 -5.95 -12.79 -18.03
CA VAL A 138 -5.45 -13.49 -16.84
C VAL A 138 -3.94 -13.40 -16.82
N VAL A 139 -3.39 -12.84 -15.76
CA VAL A 139 -1.98 -12.97 -15.48
C VAL A 139 -1.78 -14.31 -14.77
N ALA A 140 -1.29 -15.32 -15.48
CA ALA A 140 -0.61 -16.44 -14.83
C ALA A 140 0.60 -15.84 -14.08
N CYS A 141 0.65 -16.03 -12.77
CA CYS A 141 1.87 -15.78 -12.02
C CYS A 141 2.94 -16.77 -12.51
N LEU A 142 4.00 -16.25 -13.15
CA LEU A 142 5.34 -16.86 -13.14
C LEU A 142 6.10 -16.27 -11.95
#